data_AF-A0A182NUL8-F1
#
_entry.id   AF-A0A182NUL8-F1
#
_cell.length_a   1.000
_cell.length_b   1.000
_cell.length_c   1.000
_cell.angle_alpha   90.00
_cell.angle_beta   90.00
_cell.angle_gamma   90.00
#
_symmetry.space_group_name_H-M   'P 1'
#
loop_
_entity.id
_entity.type
_entity.pdbx_description
1 polymer ?
#
loop_
_entity_poly.entity_id
_entity_poly.type
_entity_poly.pdbx_seq_one_letter_code
_entity_poly.pdbx_strand_id
1 'polypeptide(L)' 'MGQAGVNQLGGVFVNGRPLPDIVRRRIVELALMGVRPCDISRQLLVSHGCVSKILTRFYETGSIRPGSIGGSKTKGYAC' A
#
# COMPACT_ATOMS: atom_id res chain seq x y z
N MET A 1 -8.44 0.12 20.61
CA MET A 1 -6.98 -0.03 20.48
C MET A 1 -6.72 -0.87 19.23
N GLY A 2 -5.91 -0.39 18.28
CA GLY A 2 -5.65 -1.16 17.05
C GLY A 2 -4.73 -2.33 17.38
N GLN A 3 -5.18 -3.56 17.17
CA GLN A 3 -4.31 -4.73 17.32
C GLN A 3 -3.26 -4.73 16.21
N ALA A 4 -1.99 -4.77 16.61
CA ALA A 4 -0.89 -5.01 15.70
C ALA A 4 -0.88 -6.49 15.29
N GLY A 5 -0.67 -6.74 14.01
CA GLY A 5 -0.57 -8.08 13.44
C GLY A 5 0.59 -8.17 12.47
N VAL A 6 0.93 -9.40 12.09
CA VAL A 6 1.95 -9.70 11.07
C VAL A 6 1.24 -10.33 9.87
N ASN A 7 1.53 -9.83 8.67
CA ASN A 7 0.95 -10.38 7.45
C ASN A 7 1.75 -11.62 6.96
N GLN A 8 1.29 -12.28 5.90
CA GLN A 8 1.93 -13.47 5.33
C GLN A 8 3.35 -13.23 4.78
N LEU A 9 3.72 -11.97 4.54
CA LEU A 9 5.06 -11.57 4.09
C LEU A 9 5.96 -11.21 5.27
N GLY A 10 5.49 -11.33 6.52
CA GLY A 10 6.26 -10.95 7.72
C GLY A 10 6.20 -9.45 8.06
N GLY A 11 5.40 -8.65 7.34
CA GLY A 11 5.27 -7.21 7.60
C GLY A 11 4.27 -6.89 8.70
N VAL A 12 4.64 -5.94 9.56
CA VAL A 12 3.81 -5.49 10.67
C VAL A 12 2.76 -4.49 10.19
N PHE A 13 1.52 -4.65 10.66
CA PHE A 13 0.42 -3.73 10.38
C PHE A 13 -0.45 -3.53 11.63
N VAL A 14 -1.23 -2.46 11.65
CA VAL A 14 -2.21 -2.19 12.72
C VAL A 14 -3.60 -2.16 12.11
N ASN A 15 -4.49 -3.03 12.59
CA ASN A 15 -5.86 -3.10 12.08
C ASN A 15 -6.58 -1.76 12.24
N GLY A 16 -7.25 -1.32 11.17
CA GLY A 16 -7.99 -0.05 11.12
C GLY A 16 -7.11 1.21 11.06
N ARG A 17 -5.78 1.08 10.91
CA ARG A 17 -4.87 2.21 10.75
C ARG A 17 -4.24 2.20 9.35
N PRO A 18 -4.00 3.37 8.74
CA PRO A 18 -3.25 3.46 7.49
C PRO A 18 -1.80 3.04 7.71
N LEU A 19 -1.14 2.58 6.65
CA LEU A 19 0.32 2.37 6.66
C LEU A 19 1.04 3.67 7.04
N PRO A 20 2.17 3.60 7.77
CA PRO A 20 2.99 4.76 8.07
C PRO A 20 3.40 5.52 6.79
N ASP A 21 3.41 6.86 6.83
CA ASP A 21 3.75 7.69 5.67
C ASP A 21 5.13 7.38 5.07
N ILE A 22 6.09 6.96 5.91
CA ILE A 22 7.42 6.52 5.46
C ILE A 22 7.34 5.32 4.51
N VAL A 23 6.49 4.33 4.82
CA VAL A 23 6.29 3.14 3.99
C VAL A 23 5.53 3.51 2.71
N ARG A 24 4.53 4.38 2.84
CA ARG A 24 3.74 4.88 1.70
C ARG A 24 4.62 5.64 0.69
N ARG A 25 5.52 6.51 1.18
CA ARG A 25 6.55 7.17 0.36
C ARG A 25 7.44 6.18 -0.33
N ARG A 26 7.97 5.20 0.42
CA ARG A 26 8.88 4.20 -0.14
C ARG A 26 8.26 3.38 -1.27
N ILE A 27 6.97 3.04 -1.16
CA ILE A 27 6.22 2.37 -2.23
C ILE A 27 6.23 3.20 -3.51
N VAL A 28 5.96 4.51 -3.41
CA VAL A 28 5.91 5.41 -4.57
C VAL A 28 7.31 5.64 -5.15
N GLU A 29 8.32 5.87 -4.31
CA GLU A 29 9.72 6.03 -4.74
C GLU A 29 10.18 4.83 -5.58
N LEU A 30 9.99 3.60 -5.09
CA LEU A 30 10.40 2.40 -5.81
C LEU A 30 9.64 2.24 -7.14
N ALA A 31 8.35 2.57 -7.17
CA ALA A 31 7.58 2.51 -8.41
C ALA A 31 8.06 3.55 -9.44
N LEU A 32 8.39 4.77 -9.00
CA LEU A 32 8.98 5.81 -9.87
C LEU A 32 10.37 5.42 -10.38
N MET A 33 11.11 4.62 -9.63
CA MET A 33 12.38 4.02 -10.07
C MET A 33 12.20 2.82 -11.01
N GLY A 34 10.96 2.47 -11.40
CA GLY A 34 10.66 1.37 -12.31
C GLY A 34 10.62 -0.02 -11.65
N VAL A 35 10.64 -0.10 -10.32
CA VAL A 35 10.52 -1.39 -9.61
C VAL A 35 9.09 -1.90 -9.74
N ARG A 36 8.94 -3.19 -10.09
CA ARG A 36 7.61 -3.79 -10.28
C ARG A 36 6.85 -3.85 -8.95
N PRO A 37 5.52 -3.64 -8.93
CA PRO A 37 4.71 -3.69 -7.70
C PRO A 37 4.85 -4.99 -6.89
N CYS A 38 5.03 -6.13 -7.57
CA CYS A 38 5.25 -7.42 -6.91
C CYS A 38 6.61 -7.48 -6.17
N ASP A 39 7.64 -6.85 -6.72
CA ASP A 39 8.96 -6.74 -6.07
C ASP A 39 8.90 -5.76 -4.89
N ILE A 40 8.18 -4.64 -5.03
CA ILE A 40 7.93 -3.70 -3.93
C ILE A 40 7.20 -4.38 -2.76
N SER A 41 6.17 -5.17 -3.05
CA SER A 41 5.41 -5.93 -2.04
C SER A 41 6.33 -6.84 -1.21
N ARG A 42 7.23 -7.56 -1.87
CA ARG A 42 8.21 -8.44 -1.21
C ARG A 42 9.26 -7.67 -0.42
N GLN A 43 9.82 -6.59 -0.98
CA GLN A 43 10.88 -5.81 -0.32
C GLN A 43 10.38 -5.08 0.93
N LEU A 44 9.15 -4.56 0.89
CA LEU A 44 8.58 -3.80 2.00
C LEU A 44 7.71 -4.66 2.93
N LEU A 45 7.56 -5.96 2.63
CA LEU A 45 6.70 -6.89 3.34
C LEU A 45 5.24 -6.37 3.43
N VAL A 46 4.78 -5.66 2.41
CA VAL A 46 3.42 -5.09 2.34
C VAL A 46 2.59 -5.93 1.36
N SER A 47 1.32 -6.17 1.67
CA SER A 47 0.45 -6.93 0.77
C SER A 47 0.30 -6.25 -0.60
N HIS A 48 0.19 -7.06 -1.65
CA HIS A 48 0.02 -6.56 -3.02
C HIS A 48 -1.17 -5.60 -3.16
N GLY A 49 -2.30 -5.91 -2.51
CA GLY A 49 -3.48 -5.05 -2.50
C GLY A 49 -3.23 -3.66 -1.88
N CYS A 50 -2.40 -3.57 -0.84
CA CYS A 50 -2.01 -2.29 -0.26
C CYS A 50 -1.10 -1.49 -1.19
N VAL A 51 -0.09 -2.14 -1.79
CA VAL A 51 0.80 -1.52 -2.79
C VAL A 51 -0.02 -0.95 -3.94
N SER A 52 -0.91 -1.77 -4.51
CA SER A 52 -1.74 -1.39 -5.64
C SER A 52 -2.64 -0.19 -5.32
N LYS A 53 -3.34 -0.21 -4.18
CA LYS A 53 -4.19 0.91 -3.75
C LYS A 53 -3.43 2.21 -3.58
N ILE A 54 -2.20 2.16 -3.05
CA ILE A 54 -1.37 3.34 -2.86
C ILE A 54 -0.93 3.90 -4.21
N LEU A 55 -0.44 3.04 -5.11
CA LEU A 55 0.01 3.45 -6.43
C LEU A 55 -1.12 4.02 -7.28
N THR A 56 -2.28 3.34 -7.35
CA THR A 56 -3.46 3.84 -8.08
C THR A 56 -3.82 5.25 -7.61
N ARG A 57 -3.92 5.44 -6.29
CA ARG A 57 -4.29 6.73 -5.71
C ARG A 57 -3.22 7.80 -5.94
N PHE A 58 -1.94 7.43 -5.92
CA PHE A 58 -0.85 8.35 -6.26
C PHE A 58 -0.92 8.78 -7.73
N TYR A 59 -1.18 7.87 -8.66
CA TYR A 59 -1.33 8.22 -10.08
C TYR A 59 -2.59 9.05 -10.37
N GLU A 60 -3.67 8.85 -9.60
CA GLU A 60 -4.91 9.64 -9.75
C GLU A 60 -4.82 11.04 -9.13
N THR A 61 -4.10 11.21 -8.02
CA THR A 61 -4.16 12.44 -7.20
C THR A 61 -2.83 13.13 -6.96
N GLY A 62 -1.71 12.49 -7.26
CA GLY A 62 -0.36 12.93 -6.86
C GLY A 62 -0.08 12.85 -5.35
N SER A 63 -1.03 12.39 -4.53
CA SER A 63 -0.91 12.45 -3.07
C SER A 63 -0.64 11.09 -2.43
N ILE A 64 0.43 11.03 -1.64
CA ILE A 64 0.81 9.86 -0.83
C ILE A 64 -0.03 9.69 0.43
N ARG A 65 -0.78 10.70 0.87
CA ARG A 65 -1.52 10.68 2.15
C ARG A 65 -2.62 9.59 2.12
N PRO A 66 -3.14 9.09 3.25
CA PRO A 66 -4.33 8.24 3.22
C PRO A 66 -5.57 9.05 2.79
N GLY A 67 -6.54 8.40 2.11
CA GLY A 67 -7.83 9.02 1.77
C GLY A 67 -8.76 9.11 2.97
N SER A 68 -9.81 9.91 2.86
CA SER A 68 -10.96 9.81 3.76
C SER A 68 -11.47 8.36 3.74
N ILE A 69 -11.72 7.80 4.93
CA ILE A 69 -12.20 6.42 5.10
C ILE A 69 -13.67 6.40 4.65
N GLY A 70 -13.89 6.31 3.34
CA GLY A 70 -15.22 6.35 2.73
C GLY A 70 -15.13 6.13 1.23
N GLY A 71 -15.24 4.86 0.80
CA GLY A 71 -15.35 4.49 -0.61
C GLY A 71 -14.41 3.38 -1.04
N SER A 72 -14.79 2.12 -0.81
CA SER A 72 -14.16 0.97 -1.45
C SER A 72 -14.70 0.83 -2.87
N LYS A 73 -14.06 1.41 -3.88
CA LYS A 73 -14.22 0.92 -5.26
C LYS A 73 -13.33 -0.32 -5.41
N THR A 74 -13.96 -1.50 -5.45
CA THR A 74 -13.34 -2.77 -5.81
C THR A 74 -13.02 -2.77 -7.31
N LYS A 75 -11.75 -2.53 -7.68
CA LYS A 75 -11.22 -2.99 -8.96
C LYS A 75 -10.47 -4.29 -8.70
N GLY A 76 -11.10 -5.41 -9.06
CA GLY A 76 -10.42 -6.70 -9.17
C GLY A 76 -9.38 -6.61 -10.27
N TYR A 77 -8.13 -6.93 -9.96
CA TYR A 77 -7.15 -7.24 -10.98
C TYR A 77 -7.48 -8.66 -11.46
N ALA A 78 -8.16 -8.74 -12.59
CA ALA A 78 -8.29 -9.96 -13.36
C ALA A 78 -6.93 -10.24 -14.03
N CYS A 79 -6.37 -11.41 -13.73
CA CYS A 79 -5.86 -12.44 -14.64
C CYS A 79 -5.12 -13.49 -13.80
#